data_AF-A0AAD4Z050-F1
#
_entry.id   AF-A0AAD4Z050-F1
#
_cell.length_a   1.000
_cell.length_b   1.000
_cell.length_c   1.000
_cell.angle_alpha   90.00
_cell.angle_beta   90.00
_cell.angle_gamma   90.00
#
_symmetry.space_group_name_H-M   'P 1'
#
loop_
_entity.id
_entity.type
_entity.pdbx_description
1 polymer ?
#
loop_
_entity_poly.entity_id
_entity_poly.type
_entity_poly.pdbx_seq_one_letter_code
_entity_poly.pdbx_strand_id
1 'polypeptide(L)'
;MDSRASWCPPRLGFIKVNIDGPWADAASSAGFGVILRDSTGAFCGGTAGPNSCESALMSEAEAALSGLKLAAQFGHHRIILESDSKVLCWAPRSQNMAAHEAAKLGRGLVEARCWLNRAPLALMHVLNSDGLPGPP
;
A
#
# COMPACT_ATOMS: atom_id res chain seq x y z
N MET A 1 16.14 11.42 -19.12
CA MET A 1 16.37 10.01 -18.78
C MET A 1 15.70 9.76 -17.43
N ASP A 2 14.37 9.67 -17.42
CA ASP A 2 13.66 9.24 -16.20
C ASP A 2 13.70 7.72 -16.21
N SER A 3 14.73 7.15 -15.59
CA SER A 3 14.67 5.76 -15.17
C SER A 3 13.45 5.64 -14.26
N ARG A 4 12.39 4.94 -14.72
CA ARG A 4 11.26 4.53 -13.89
C ARG A 4 11.83 3.85 -12.65
N ALA A 5 11.95 4.58 -11.56
CA ALA A 5 12.42 4.00 -10.30
C ALA A 5 11.35 3.01 -9.84
N SER A 6 11.69 1.72 -9.91
CA SER A 6 10.90 0.62 -9.35
C SER A 6 10.82 0.76 -7.83
N TRP A 7 9.90 0.03 -7.22
CA TRP A 7 9.86 -0.05 -5.76
C TRP A 7 11.18 -0.62 -5.24
N CYS A 8 11.71 -0.01 -4.18
CA CYS A 8 12.93 -0.45 -3.53
C CYS A 8 12.62 -1.06 -2.16
N PRO A 9 13.22 -2.22 -1.81
CA PRO A 9 13.03 -2.82 -0.50
C PRO A 9 13.62 -1.97 0.63
N PRO A 10 13.06 -2.05 1.85
CA PRO A 10 13.65 -1.41 3.02
C PRO A 10 14.93 -2.12 3.46
N ARG A 11 15.71 -1.46 4.32
CA ARG A 11 16.86 -2.09 5.00
C ARG A 11 16.42 -3.28 5.86
N LEU A 12 17.35 -4.23 6.07
CA LEU A 12 17.10 -5.42 6.90
C LEU A 12 16.50 -5.05 8.27
N GLY A 13 15.46 -5.80 8.66
CA GLY A 13 14.77 -5.62 9.93
C GLY A 13 13.72 -4.52 9.95
N PHE A 14 13.44 -3.87 8.81
CA PHE A 14 12.32 -2.95 8.61
C PHE A 14 11.26 -3.57 7.69
N ILE A 15 10.01 -3.21 7.93
CA ILE A 15 8.89 -3.51 7.04
C ILE A 15 8.47 -2.23 6.35
N LYS A 16 8.36 -2.27 5.03
CA LYS A 16 7.83 -1.15 4.26
C LYS A 16 6.32 -1.32 4.13
N VAL A 17 5.60 -0.28 4.52
CA VAL A 17 4.14 -0.18 4.51
C VAL A 17 3.76 0.82 3.43
N ASN A 18 3.41 0.31 2.26
CA ASN A 18 2.91 1.11 1.14
C ASN A 18 1.39 1.28 1.28
N ILE A 19 0.89 2.51 1.20
CA ILE A 19 -0.53 2.84 1.34
C ILE A 19 -1.05 3.66 0.16
N ASP A 20 -2.31 3.49 -0.22
CA ASP A 20 -3.03 4.36 -1.16
C ASP A 20 -4.47 4.51 -0.66
N GLY A 21 -4.94 5.75 -0.58
CA GLY A 21 -6.28 6.14 -0.15
C GLY A 21 -7.01 6.88 -1.28
N PRO A 22 -7.40 6.20 -2.37
CA PRO A 22 -8.07 6.84 -3.49
C PRO A 22 -9.45 7.37 -3.06
N TRP A 23 -9.75 8.57 -3.49
CA TRP A 23 -11.02 9.25 -3.23
C TRP A 23 -11.52 9.93 -4.50
N ALA A 24 -12.80 9.76 -4.80
CA ALA A 24 -13.45 10.39 -5.95
C ALA A 24 -14.79 11.00 -5.54
N ASP A 25 -14.84 12.34 -5.53
CA ASP A 25 -16.01 13.15 -5.16
C ASP A 25 -17.26 12.76 -5.99
N ALA A 26 -17.09 12.74 -7.32
CA ALA A 26 -18.18 12.51 -8.27
C ALA A 26 -18.88 11.15 -8.13
N ALA A 27 -18.20 10.16 -7.56
CA ALA A 27 -18.74 8.81 -7.35
C ALA A 27 -19.05 8.52 -5.88
N SER A 28 -18.81 9.49 -4.98
CA SER A 28 -18.78 9.29 -3.51
C SER A 28 -18.06 7.99 -3.13
N SER A 29 -16.99 7.67 -3.86
CA SER A 29 -16.31 6.39 -3.77
C SER A 29 -14.94 6.59 -3.18
N ALA A 30 -14.69 5.90 -2.08
CA ALA A 30 -13.41 5.88 -1.43
C ALA A 30 -13.07 4.45 -0.99
N GLY A 31 -11.78 4.19 -0.89
CA GLY A 31 -11.26 2.94 -0.40
C GLY A 31 -9.85 3.16 0.10
N PHE A 32 -9.27 2.10 0.64
CA PHE A 32 -7.86 2.08 0.99
C PHE A 32 -7.22 0.77 0.56
N GLY A 33 -5.91 0.83 0.35
CA GLY A 33 -5.07 -0.32 0.10
C GLY A 33 -3.76 -0.18 0.87
N VAL A 34 -3.31 -1.27 1.47
CA VAL A 34 -2.09 -1.37 2.25
C VAL A 34 -1.34 -2.62 1.86
N ILE A 35 -0.03 -2.48 1.64
CA ILE A 35 0.89 -3.58 1.36
C ILE A 35 2.09 -3.50 2.29
N LEU A 36 2.38 -4.61 2.98
CA LEU A 36 3.55 -4.80 3.83
C LEU A 36 4.54 -5.69 3.11
N ARG A 37 5.78 -5.21 2.94
CA ARG A 37 6.89 -5.96 2.36
C ARG A 37 8.14 -5.88 3.23
N ASP A 38 8.89 -6.97 3.31
CA ASP A 38 10.17 -7.02 4.02
C ASP A 38 11.35 -6.55 3.15
N SER A 39 12.56 -6.62 3.72
CA SER A 39 13.81 -6.23 3.07
C SER A 39 14.22 -7.12 1.89
N THR A 40 13.56 -8.26 1.67
CA THR A 40 13.74 -9.10 0.48
C THR A 40 12.73 -8.79 -0.62
N GLY A 41 11.78 -7.89 -0.35
CA GLY A 41 10.65 -7.62 -1.23
C GLY A 41 9.49 -8.59 -1.06
N ALA A 42 9.60 -9.56 -0.15
CA ALA A 42 8.56 -10.55 0.07
C ALA A 42 7.32 -9.90 0.69
N PHE A 43 6.16 -10.34 0.24
CA PHE A 43 4.88 -9.93 0.81
C PHE A 43 4.71 -10.52 2.21
N CYS A 44 4.59 -9.66 3.22
CA CYS A 44 4.34 -10.06 4.60
C CYS A 44 2.85 -9.97 4.94
N GLY A 45 2.14 -9.04 4.28
CA GLY A 45 0.72 -8.85 4.54
C GLY A 45 0.13 -7.66 3.79
N GLY A 46 -1.18 -7.50 3.94
CA GLY A 46 -1.87 -6.35 3.39
C GLY A 46 -3.31 -6.29 3.85
N THR A 47 -3.93 -5.14 3.62
CA THR A 47 -5.36 -4.96 3.82
C THR A 47 -5.90 -4.01 2.77
N ALA A 48 -7.16 -4.21 2.39
CA ALA A 48 -7.90 -3.26 1.59
C ALA A 48 -9.36 -3.28 2.00
N GLY A 49 -10.03 -2.14 1.86
CA GLY A 49 -11.44 -2.03 2.19
C GLY A 49 -12.08 -0.79 1.62
N PRO A 50 -13.42 -0.71 1.71
CA PRO A 50 -14.13 0.52 1.44
C PRO A 50 -13.75 1.57 2.48
N ASN A 51 -13.90 2.83 2.11
CA ASN A 51 -13.72 3.95 3.02
C ASN A 51 -14.90 4.92 2.90
N SER A 52 -15.20 5.64 3.97
CA SER A 52 -16.23 6.69 3.99
C SER A 52 -15.58 7.97 4.48
N CYS A 53 -15.17 8.81 3.55
CA CYS A 53 -14.40 10.00 3.82
C CYS A 53 -14.74 11.11 2.82
N GLU A 54 -14.48 12.36 3.23
CA GLU A 54 -14.89 13.56 2.50
C GLU A 54 -13.72 14.24 1.77
N SER A 55 -12.53 13.64 1.81
CA SER A 55 -11.37 14.16 1.10
C SER A 55 -10.34 13.07 0.83
N ALA A 56 -9.51 13.30 -0.19
CA ALA A 56 -8.35 12.45 -0.49
C ALA A 56 -7.39 12.34 0.71
N LEU A 57 -7.16 13.44 1.45
CA LEU A 57 -6.26 13.41 2.61
C LEU A 57 -6.81 12.54 3.75
N MET A 58 -8.12 12.60 4.03
CA MET A 58 -8.74 11.69 5.00
C MET A 58 -8.64 10.24 4.56
N SER A 59 -8.83 9.97 3.27
CA SER A 59 -8.72 8.61 2.74
C SER A 59 -7.31 8.04 2.89
N GLU A 60 -6.30 8.83 2.56
CA GLU A 60 -4.89 8.50 2.75
C GLU A 60 -4.53 8.32 4.24
N ALA A 61 -5.08 9.17 5.12
CA ALA A 61 -4.88 9.05 6.56
C ALA A 61 -5.51 7.76 7.13
N GLU A 62 -6.67 7.34 6.63
CA GLU A 62 -7.29 6.07 7.01
C GLU A 62 -6.49 4.86 6.49
N ALA A 63 -5.94 4.96 5.27
CA ALA A 63 -5.02 3.96 4.73
C ALA A 63 -3.76 3.83 5.62
N ALA A 64 -3.20 4.96 6.07
CA ALA A 64 -2.09 5.00 7.01
C ALA A 64 -2.46 4.34 8.34
N LEU A 65 -3.58 4.72 8.95
CA LEU A 65 -4.05 4.15 10.21
C LEU A 65 -4.26 2.63 10.10
N SER A 66 -4.87 2.17 9.02
CA SER A 66 -5.08 0.75 8.74
C SER A 66 -3.76 0.01 8.59
N GLY A 67 -2.79 0.59 7.89
CA GLY A 67 -1.45 0.00 7.74
C GLY A 67 -0.66 -0.06 9.04
N LEU A 68 -0.74 0.97 9.88
CA LEU A 68 -0.11 0.98 11.21
C LEU A 68 -0.73 -0.06 12.13
N LYS A 69 -2.07 -0.18 12.15
CA LYS A 69 -2.79 -1.21 12.92
C LYS A 69 -2.39 -2.60 12.47
N LEU A 70 -2.34 -2.85 11.16
CA LEU A 70 -1.95 -4.15 10.61
C LEU A 70 -0.49 -4.51 10.96
N ALA A 71 0.43 -3.57 10.81
CA ALA A 71 1.84 -3.77 11.18
C ALA A 71 1.98 -4.11 12.68
N ALA A 72 1.26 -3.40 13.55
CA ALA A 72 1.24 -3.69 14.98
C ALA A 72 0.65 -5.07 15.29
N GLN A 73 -0.45 -5.45 14.64
CA GLN A 73 -1.06 -6.78 14.79
C GLN A 73 -0.11 -7.91 14.39
N PHE A 74 0.74 -7.68 13.40
CA PHE A 74 1.73 -8.67 12.94
C PHE A 74 3.07 -8.59 13.70
N GLY A 75 3.17 -7.77 14.75
CA GLY A 75 4.37 -7.65 15.58
C GLY A 75 5.53 -6.90 14.90
N HIS A 76 5.23 -6.08 13.89
CA HIS A 76 6.23 -5.28 13.20
C HIS A 76 6.43 -3.92 13.90
N HIS A 77 7.57 -3.77 14.58
CA HIS A 77 7.87 -2.57 15.38
C HIS A 77 8.77 -1.56 14.67
N ARG A 78 9.38 -1.94 13.54
CA ARG A 78 10.25 -1.08 12.73
C ARG A 78 9.68 -0.99 11.33
N ILE A 79 9.04 0.13 11.01
CA ILE A 79 8.38 0.30 9.72
C ILE A 79 8.89 1.52 8.97
N ILE A 80 8.65 1.54 7.66
CA ILE A 80 8.75 2.71 6.79
C ILE A 80 7.40 2.85 6.09
N LEU A 81 6.66 3.93 6.38
CA LEU A 81 5.38 4.22 5.73
C LEU A 81 5.63 5.05 4.46
N GLU A 82 5.02 4.64 3.35
CA GLU A 82 5.10 5.33 2.05
C GLU A 82 3.70 5.47 1.43
N SER A 83 3.40 6.66 0.94
CA SER A 83 2.14 7.07 0.29
C SER A 83 2.48 7.94 -0.92
N ASP A 84 1.63 7.99 -1.94
CA ASP A 84 1.79 8.98 -3.02
C ASP A 84 1.19 10.37 -2.67
N SER A 85 0.66 10.53 -1.46
CA SER A 85 0.28 11.83 -0.89
C SER A 85 1.50 12.69 -0.58
N LYS A 86 1.57 13.85 -1.24
CA LYS A 86 2.60 14.88 -0.97
C LYS A 86 2.55 15.46 0.44
N VAL A 87 1.44 15.27 1.16
CA VAL A 87 1.21 15.86 2.49
C VAL A 87 1.58 14.89 3.61
N LEU A 88 1.44 13.57 3.40
CA LEU A 88 1.71 12.57 4.45
C LEU A 88 3.14 12.04 4.43
N CYS A 89 3.47 11.19 3.45
CA CYS A 89 4.75 10.51 3.37
C CYS A 89 5.05 10.15 1.91
N TRP A 90 5.49 11.15 1.15
CA TRP A 90 5.58 11.06 -0.30
C TRP A 90 6.55 9.98 -0.81
N ALA A 91 6.04 9.13 -1.70
CA ALA A 91 6.76 8.23 -2.58
C ALA A 91 6.24 8.42 -4.02
N PRO A 92 7.09 8.24 -5.05
CA PRO A 92 6.65 8.26 -6.43
C PRO A 92 5.60 7.17 -6.70
N ARG A 93 4.63 7.46 -7.57
CA ARG A 93 3.57 6.51 -7.94
C ARG A 93 4.13 5.17 -8.46
N SER A 94 5.23 5.21 -9.21
CA SER A 94 5.90 4.00 -9.71
C SER A 94 6.41 3.07 -8.60
N GLN A 95 6.63 3.59 -7.39
CA GLN A 95 7.01 2.83 -6.21
C GLN A 95 5.82 2.43 -5.35
N ASN A 96 4.59 2.87 -5.65
CA ASN A 96 3.41 2.62 -4.83
C ASN A 96 2.32 1.82 -5.55
N MET A 97 2.68 1.14 -6.64
CA MET A 97 1.73 0.45 -7.52
C MET A 97 0.99 -0.69 -6.83
N ALA A 98 1.66 -1.49 -5.99
CA ALA A 98 0.99 -2.55 -5.24
C ALA A 98 -0.12 -2.03 -4.30
N ALA A 99 0.14 -0.93 -3.58
CA ALA A 99 -0.87 -0.31 -2.72
C ALA A 99 -2.03 0.28 -3.54
N HIS A 100 -1.74 0.82 -4.72
CA HIS A 100 -2.76 1.28 -5.63
C HIS A 100 -3.74 0.19 -6.07
N GLU A 101 -3.21 -0.94 -6.52
CA GLU A 101 -4.04 -2.07 -6.94
C GLU A 101 -4.82 -2.66 -5.77
N ALA A 102 -4.22 -2.68 -4.58
CA ALA A 102 -4.94 -3.04 -3.35
C ALA A 102 -6.10 -2.07 -3.09
N ALA A 103 -5.91 -0.77 -3.27
CA ALA A 103 -6.95 0.22 -3.02
C ALA A 103 -8.07 0.17 -4.08
N LYS A 104 -7.74 -0.14 -5.34
CA LYS A 104 -8.73 -0.46 -6.39
C LYS A 104 -9.60 -1.64 -5.99
N LEU A 105 -8.98 -2.71 -5.47
CA LEU A 105 -9.71 -3.85 -4.95
C LEU A 105 -10.61 -3.41 -3.78
N GLY A 106 -10.07 -2.63 -2.83
CA GLY A 106 -10.76 -2.12 -1.65
C GLY A 106 -12.06 -1.37 -1.96
N ARG A 107 -12.07 -0.50 -2.97
CA ARG A 107 -13.28 0.24 -3.40
C ARG A 107 -14.46 -0.65 -3.81
N GLY A 108 -14.18 -1.88 -4.25
CA GLY A 108 -15.21 -2.84 -4.67
C GLY A 108 -15.65 -3.82 -3.57
N LEU A 109 -15.09 -3.72 -2.36
CA LEU A 109 -15.42 -4.61 -1.25
C LEU A 109 -16.56 -4.03 -0.40
N VAL A 110 -17.33 -4.93 0.22
CA VAL A 110 -18.36 -4.58 1.21
C VAL A 110 -17.73 -4.33 2.59
N GLU A 111 -16.61 -4.99 2.88
CA GLU A 111 -15.88 -4.91 4.15
C GLU A 111 -14.38 -5.03 3.91
N ALA A 112 -13.59 -4.58 4.89
CA ALA A 112 -12.15 -4.69 4.81
C ALA A 112 -11.70 -6.16 4.83
N ARG A 113 -10.75 -6.49 3.97
CA ARG A 113 -10.09 -7.81 3.93
C ARG A 113 -8.64 -7.67 4.36
N CYS A 114 -8.17 -8.63 5.14
CA CYS A 114 -6.79 -8.71 5.60
C CYS A 114 -6.15 -9.99 5.07
N TRP A 115 -4.88 -9.89 4.68
CA TRP A 115 -4.10 -10.99 4.15
C TRP A 115 -2.77 -11.09 4.90
N LEU A 116 -2.41 -12.31 5.30
CA LEU A 116 -1.16 -12.62 5.98
C LEU A 116 -0.38 -13.60 5.12
N ASN A 117 0.85 -13.27 4.75
CA ASN A 117 1.78 -14.10 3.96
C ASN A 117 1.29 -14.60 2.59
N ARG A 118 0.02 -14.37 2.21
CA ARG A 118 -0.55 -14.76 0.91
C ARG A 118 -1.39 -13.62 0.34
N ALA A 119 -0.89 -12.97 -0.69
CA ALA A 119 -1.63 -11.93 -1.39
C ALA A 119 -2.78 -12.54 -2.24
N PRO A 120 -3.87 -11.78 -2.46
CA PRO A 120 -4.86 -12.11 -3.49
C PRO A 120 -4.22 -12.27 -4.86
N LEU A 121 -4.74 -13.19 -5.69
CA LEU A 121 -4.28 -13.38 -7.07
C LEU A 121 -4.30 -12.08 -7.89
N ALA A 122 -5.27 -11.21 -7.64
CA ALA A 122 -5.39 -9.90 -8.27
C ALA A 122 -4.16 -9.00 -8.05
N LEU A 123 -3.40 -9.20 -6.96
CA LEU A 123 -2.22 -8.40 -6.63
C LEU A 123 -0.90 -9.06 -7.06
N MET A 124 -0.90 -10.35 -7.39
CA MET A 124 0.33 -11.08 -7.70
C MET A 124 1.07 -10.51 -8.91
N HIS A 125 0.34 -10.06 -9.94
CA HIS A 125 0.94 -9.44 -11.12
C HIS A 125 1.76 -8.18 -10.76
N VAL A 126 1.20 -7.29 -9.94
CA VAL A 126 1.88 -6.04 -9.57
C VAL A 126 3.02 -6.30 -8.58
N LEU A 127 2.80 -7.18 -7.59
CA LEU A 127 3.84 -7.56 -6.62
C LEU A 127 5.06 -8.20 -7.30
N ASN A 128 4.85 -8.94 -8.39
CA ASN A 128 5.93 -9.55 -9.17
C ASN A 128 6.63 -8.57 -10.12
N SER A 129 6.03 -7.43 -10.43
CA SER A 129 6.54 -6.50 -11.46
C SER A 129 7.08 -5.18 -10.92
N ASP A 130 6.58 -4.69 -9.78
CA ASP A 130 7.02 -3.41 -9.22
C ASP A 130 8.24 -3.52 -8.30
N GLY A 131 8.61 -4.73 -7.85
CA GLY A 131 9.70 -5.00 -6.88
C GLY A 131 10.91 -5.78 -7.40
N LEU A 132 11.09 -5.91 -8.72
CA LEU A 132 12.38 -6.40 -9.25
C LEU A 132 13.48 -5.41 -8.84
N PRO A 133 14.65 -5.90 -8.37
CA PRO A 133 15.75 -5.02 -8.01
C PRO A 133 16.04 -4.08 -9.18
N GLY A 134 16.13 -2.78 -8.89
CA GLY A 134 16.59 -1.80 -9.87
C GLY A 134 17.94 -2.24 -10.44
N PRO A 135 18.26 -1.89 -11.70
CA PRO A 135 19.52 -2.30 -12.31
C PRO A 135 20.72 -1.83 -11.44
N PRO A 136 21.83 -2.60 -11.45
CA PRO A 136 23.03 -2.31 -10.66
C PRO A 136 23.65 -0.96 -11.01
#